data_AF-A0A940PDF2-F1
#
_entry.id   AF-A0A940PDF2-F1
#
_cell.length_a   1.000
_cell.length_b   1.000
_cell.length_c   1.000
_cell.angle_alpha   90.00
_cell.angle_beta   90.00
_cell.angle_gamma   90.00
#
_symmetry.space_group_name_H-M   'P 1'
#
loop_
_entity.id
_entity.type
_entity.pdbx_description
1 polymer ?
#
loop_
_entity_poly.entity_id
_entity_poly.type
_entity_poly.pdbx_seq_one_letter_code
_entity_poly.pdbx_strand_id
1 'polypeptide(L)'
;MNSWQFNITLMMSALLMIALIDYLFVSLRQSFPNNKRLLILRVLLTITAITLGAVGFFPNDGGDLHIIHTKAASWLVYLVIILIFSVRWLLPQVTKEFLFISYGMGGLLFICNILFANIHYLSLTAFELIAFIMAFSWILLLLQNLRKLSFQHNLTFDISLTCDMS
;
A
#
# COMPACT_ATOMS: atom_id res chain seq x y z
N MET A 1 9.08 -22.66 -8.54
CA MET A 1 9.47 -21.41 -9.23
C MET A 1 10.98 -21.28 -9.12
N ASN A 2 11.66 -20.88 -10.19
CA ASN A 2 13.07 -20.51 -10.10
C ASN A 2 13.18 -19.15 -9.37
N SER A 3 14.18 -18.97 -8.50
CA SER A 3 14.39 -17.72 -7.73
C SER A 3 14.37 -16.48 -8.61
N TRP A 4 14.93 -16.58 -9.81
CA TRP A 4 14.94 -15.51 -10.81
C TRP A 4 13.53 -15.11 -11.32
N GLN A 5 12.63 -16.08 -11.56
CA GLN A 5 11.26 -15.80 -12.01
C GLN A 5 10.45 -15.09 -10.93
N PHE A 6 10.64 -15.50 -9.67
CA PHE A 6 10.00 -14.88 -8.52
C PHE A 6 10.48 -13.43 -8.35
N ASN A 7 11.78 -13.21 -8.43
CA ASN A 7 12.41 -11.88 -8.32
C ASN A 7 11.92 -10.91 -9.40
N ILE A 8 11.84 -11.35 -10.65
CA ILE A 8 11.26 -10.56 -11.74
C ILE A 8 9.78 -10.24 -11.48
N THR A 9 9.03 -11.18 -10.93
CA THR A 9 7.62 -10.94 -10.56
C THR A 9 7.52 -9.81 -9.54
N LEU A 10 8.36 -9.81 -8.50
CA LEU A 10 8.39 -8.72 -7.52
C LEU A 10 8.78 -7.37 -8.16
N MET A 11 9.75 -7.38 -9.07
CA MET A 11 10.19 -6.16 -9.76
C MET A 11 9.10 -5.58 -10.67
N MET A 12 8.42 -6.42 -11.46
CA MET A 12 7.30 -5.99 -12.30
C MET A 12 6.12 -5.51 -11.47
N SER A 13 5.82 -6.21 -10.37
CA SER A 13 4.80 -5.82 -9.41
C SER A 13 5.08 -4.46 -8.76
N ALA A 14 6.34 -4.16 -8.45
CA ALA A 14 6.74 -2.85 -7.94
C ALA A 14 6.48 -1.73 -8.95
N LEU A 15 6.78 -1.95 -10.23
CA LEU A 15 6.48 -1.00 -11.31
C LEU A 15 4.97 -0.77 -11.45
N LEU A 16 4.18 -1.85 -11.41
CA LEU A 16 2.71 -1.76 -11.43
C LEU A 16 2.17 -0.99 -10.23
N MET A 17 2.72 -1.24 -9.04
CA MET A 17 2.35 -0.53 -7.83
C MET A 17 2.65 0.97 -7.94
N ILE A 18 3.82 1.36 -8.47
CA ILE A 18 4.15 2.77 -8.74
C ILE A 18 3.13 3.40 -9.69
N ALA A 19 2.77 2.72 -10.79
CA ALA A 19 1.80 3.22 -11.74
C ALA A 19 0.40 3.42 -11.12
N LEU A 20 -0.04 2.48 -10.28
CA LEU A 20 -1.32 2.59 -9.56
C LEU A 20 -1.31 3.71 -8.53
N ILE A 21 -0.20 3.89 -7.81
CA ILE A 21 -0.02 5.01 -6.88
C ILE A 21 -0.12 6.34 -7.65
N ASP A 22 0.55 6.48 -8.80
CA ASP A 22 0.46 7.70 -9.59
C ASP A 22 -0.98 7.99 -10.05
N TYR A 23 -1.65 6.98 -10.62
CA TYR A 23 -3.05 7.08 -11.01
C TYR A 23 -3.97 7.48 -9.85
N LEU A 24 -3.80 6.86 -8.68
CA LEU A 24 -4.52 7.18 -7.45
C LEU A 24 -4.37 8.66 -7.12
N PHE A 25 -3.13 9.18 -7.04
CA PHE A 25 -2.89 10.56 -6.64
C PHE A 25 -3.30 11.59 -7.68
N VAL A 26 -3.26 11.25 -8.97
CA VAL A 26 -3.83 12.10 -10.03
C VAL A 26 -5.33 12.26 -9.83
N SER A 27 -6.05 11.17 -9.57
CA SER A 27 -7.50 11.21 -9.29
C SER A 27 -7.82 11.97 -8.00
N LEU A 28 -7.06 11.75 -6.93
CA LEU A 28 -7.32 12.36 -5.62
C LEU A 28 -7.05 13.87 -5.62
N ARG A 29 -6.08 14.32 -6.42
CA ARG A 29 -5.76 15.75 -6.53
C ARG A 29 -6.93 16.55 -7.13
N GLN A 30 -7.82 15.92 -7.89
CA GLN A 30 -9.04 16.55 -8.41
C GLN A 30 -10.04 16.83 -7.29
N SER A 31 -10.20 15.89 -6.34
CA SER A 31 -11.17 16.03 -5.22
C SER A 31 -10.61 16.79 -4.02
N PHE A 32 -9.31 16.70 -3.75
CA PHE A 32 -8.65 17.33 -2.60
C PHE A 32 -7.38 18.11 -3.02
N PRO A 33 -7.53 19.29 -3.65
CA PRO A 33 -6.40 20.07 -4.09
C PRO A 33 -5.51 20.51 -2.90
N ASN A 34 -4.19 20.42 -3.10
CA ASN A 34 -3.14 20.96 -2.23
C ASN A 34 -3.05 20.38 -0.80
N ASN A 35 -3.52 19.16 -0.57
CA ASN A 35 -3.44 18.54 0.75
C ASN A 35 -2.08 17.87 1.01
N LYS A 36 -1.28 18.45 1.92
CA LYS A 36 0.04 17.94 2.32
C LYS A 36 0.02 16.51 2.86
N ARG A 37 -1.07 16.10 3.52
CA ARG A 37 -1.20 14.75 4.09
C ARG A 37 -1.26 13.69 2.99
N LEU A 38 -1.95 13.98 1.89
CA LEU A 38 -1.99 13.11 0.73
C LEU A 38 -0.62 13.03 0.04
N LEU A 39 0.13 14.13 -0.02
CA LEU A 39 1.50 14.09 -0.54
C LEU A 39 2.40 13.16 0.29
N ILE A 40 2.31 13.20 1.62
CA ILE A 40 3.07 12.31 2.51
C ILE A 40 2.67 10.85 2.25
N LEU A 41 1.37 10.56 2.12
CA LEU A 41 0.89 9.21 1.80
C LEU A 41 1.44 8.72 0.45
N ARG A 42 1.48 9.60 -0.57
CA ARG A 42 2.06 9.30 -1.88
C ARG A 42 3.51 8.88 -1.77
N VAL A 43 4.31 9.71 -1.08
CA VAL A 43 5.74 9.47 -0.91
C VAL A 43 5.97 8.15 -0.16
N LEU A 44 5.25 7.91 0.94
CA LEU A 44 5.33 6.65 1.69
C LEU A 44 5.00 5.43 0.82
N LEU A 45 3.89 5.49 0.07
CA LEU A 45 3.50 4.41 -0.85
C LEU A 45 4.54 4.15 -1.94
N THR A 46 5.08 5.22 -2.54
CA THR A 46 6.11 5.12 -3.57
C THR A 46 7.41 4.53 -3.01
N ILE A 47 7.83 4.95 -1.82
CA ILE A 47 9.01 4.37 -1.15
C ILE A 47 8.78 2.87 -0.90
N THR A 48 7.61 2.47 -0.41
CA THR A 48 7.27 1.05 -0.23
C THR A 48 7.37 0.26 -1.54
N ALA A 49 6.86 0.82 -2.65
CA ALA A 49 6.95 0.17 -3.96
C ALA A 49 8.39 0.03 -4.43
N ILE A 50 9.22 1.07 -4.24
CA ILE A 50 10.65 1.04 -4.58
C ILE A 50 11.37 -0.03 -3.74
N THR A 51 11.10 -0.08 -2.44
CA THR A 51 11.69 -1.10 -1.55
C THR A 51 11.29 -2.50 -1.97
N LEU A 52 10.03 -2.72 -2.38
CA LEU A 52 9.59 -4.00 -2.96
C LEU A 52 10.37 -4.33 -4.24
N GLY A 53 10.55 -3.36 -5.12
CA GLY A 53 11.35 -3.52 -6.34
C GLY A 53 12.81 -3.85 -6.04
N ALA A 54 13.38 -3.24 -4.99
CA ALA A 54 14.72 -3.54 -4.51
C ALA A 54 14.83 -4.98 -3.97
N VAL A 55 13.82 -5.46 -3.22
CA VAL A 55 13.75 -6.87 -2.78
C VAL A 55 13.75 -7.82 -3.98
N GLY A 56 12.98 -7.51 -5.03
CA GLY A 56 12.99 -8.29 -6.27
C GLY A 56 14.29 -8.15 -7.07
N PHE A 57 14.96 -7.00 -7.00
CA PHE A 57 16.19 -6.75 -7.75
C PHE A 57 17.41 -7.45 -7.14
N PHE A 58 17.51 -7.49 -5.81
CA PHE A 58 18.62 -8.12 -5.11
C PHE A 58 18.28 -9.57 -4.78
N PRO A 59 18.85 -10.57 -5.49
CA PRO A 59 18.50 -11.96 -5.26
C PRO A 59 19.06 -12.50 -3.95
N ASN A 60 18.37 -13.50 -3.40
CA ASN A 60 18.82 -14.25 -2.25
C ASN A 60 19.83 -15.37 -2.62
N ASP A 61 20.91 -15.00 -3.31
CA ASP A 61 21.83 -15.98 -3.93
C ASP A 61 23.13 -16.21 -3.11
N GLY A 62 23.18 -15.70 -1.87
CA GLY A 62 24.34 -15.79 -0.98
C GLY A 62 25.35 -14.64 -1.12
N GLY A 63 26.27 -14.49 -0.16
CA GLY A 63 27.27 -13.40 -0.12
C GLY A 63 26.72 -12.05 0.36
N ASP A 64 27.36 -10.94 0.00
CA ASP A 64 26.96 -9.58 0.43
C ASP A 64 25.55 -9.18 -0.04
N LEU A 65 25.09 -9.75 -1.16
CA LEU A 65 23.74 -9.55 -1.70
C LEU A 65 22.66 -10.11 -0.77
N HIS A 66 22.95 -11.18 -0.03
CA HIS A 66 22.04 -11.74 0.98
C HIS A 66 21.75 -10.71 2.08
N ILE A 67 22.78 -10.04 2.58
CA ILE A 67 22.66 -9.05 3.65
C ILE A 67 21.82 -7.85 3.20
N ILE A 68 22.05 -7.39 1.96
CA ILE A 68 21.28 -6.27 1.36
C ILE A 68 19.82 -6.69 1.18
N HIS A 69 19.57 -7.90 0.69
CA HIS A 69 18.24 -8.44 0.48
C HIS A 69 17.47 -8.60 1.81
N THR A 70 18.09 -9.17 2.86
CA THR A 70 17.47 -9.28 4.18
C THR A 70 17.15 -7.91 4.79
N LYS A 71 18.02 -6.92 4.59
CA LYS A 71 17.74 -5.54 5.02
C LYS A 71 16.58 -4.93 4.23
N ALA A 72 16.55 -5.08 2.91
CA ALA A 72 15.47 -4.57 2.06
C ALA A 72 14.12 -5.19 2.43
N ALA A 73 14.08 -6.51 2.63
CA ALA A 73 12.88 -7.23 3.06
C ALA A 73 12.40 -6.73 4.44
N SER A 74 13.31 -6.51 5.38
CA SER A 74 12.97 -5.96 6.71
C SER A 74 12.39 -4.55 6.60
N TRP A 75 13.01 -3.68 5.80
CA TRP A 75 12.53 -2.32 5.56
C TRP A 75 11.15 -2.27 4.91
N LEU A 76 10.86 -3.18 3.98
CA LEU A 76 9.54 -3.29 3.35
C LEU A 76 8.44 -3.49 4.41
N VAL A 77 8.67 -4.38 5.37
CA VAL A 77 7.69 -4.71 6.42
C VAL A 77 7.45 -3.51 7.32
N TYR A 78 8.51 -2.87 7.79
CA TYR A 78 8.38 -1.68 8.62
C TYR A 78 7.63 -0.56 7.90
N LEU A 79 7.94 -0.32 6.62
CA LEU A 79 7.25 0.67 5.81
C LEU A 79 5.77 0.36 5.68
N VAL A 80 5.38 -0.88 5.40
CA VAL A 80 3.96 -1.26 5.28
C VAL A 80 3.23 -1.09 6.62
N ILE A 81 3.83 -1.49 7.74
CA ILE A 81 3.23 -1.31 9.07
C ILE A 81 3.04 0.19 9.37
N ILE A 82 4.08 1.01 9.19
CA ILE A 82 4.02 2.46 9.37
C ILE A 82 2.91 3.06 8.51
N LEU A 83 2.79 2.60 7.26
CA LEU A 83 1.79 3.08 6.31
C LEU A 83 0.36 2.79 6.78
N ILE A 84 0.12 1.58 7.29
CA ILE A 84 -1.20 1.16 7.82
C ILE A 84 -1.58 1.98 9.06
N PHE A 85 -0.64 2.23 9.99
CA PHE A 85 -0.92 3.06 11.16
C PHE A 85 -1.14 4.53 10.79
N SER A 86 -0.36 5.04 9.85
CA SER A 86 -0.40 6.45 9.45
C SER A 86 -1.67 6.81 8.66
N VAL A 87 -2.36 5.83 8.07
CA VAL A 87 -3.53 6.08 7.21
C VAL A 87 -4.65 6.83 7.93
N ARG A 88 -4.85 6.56 9.24
CA ARG A 88 -5.87 7.23 10.06
C ARG A 88 -5.66 8.74 10.15
N TRP A 89 -4.42 9.21 10.01
CA TRP A 89 -4.07 10.62 10.07
C TRP A 89 -3.89 11.24 8.68
N LEU A 90 -3.42 10.45 7.72
CA LEU A 90 -3.08 10.93 6.39
C LEU A 90 -4.31 11.13 5.48
N LEU A 91 -5.36 10.32 5.66
CA LEU A 91 -6.58 10.44 4.85
C LEU A 91 -7.63 11.35 5.50
N PRO A 92 -8.20 12.31 4.74
CA PRO A 92 -9.36 13.07 5.19
C PRO A 92 -10.62 12.18 5.13
N GLN A 93 -11.41 12.16 6.22
CA GLN A 93 -12.71 11.46 6.31
C GLN A 93 -12.67 9.93 6.12
N VAL A 94 -11.84 9.24 6.91
CA VAL A 94 -11.75 7.78 6.86
C VAL A 94 -12.97 7.10 7.49
N THR A 95 -13.60 6.16 6.80
CA THR A 95 -14.72 5.37 7.36
C THR A 95 -14.21 4.33 8.36
N LYS A 96 -15.06 3.95 9.32
CA LYS A 96 -14.71 2.96 10.35
C LYS A 96 -14.49 1.57 9.73
N GLU A 97 -15.24 1.21 8.69
CA GLU A 97 -15.07 -0.07 7.99
C GLU A 97 -13.69 -0.15 7.33
N PHE A 98 -13.25 0.93 6.68
CA PHE A 98 -11.93 0.98 6.07
C PHE A 98 -10.81 0.84 7.12
N LEU A 99 -10.93 1.51 8.27
CA LEU A 99 -9.95 1.38 9.35
C LEU A 99 -9.92 -0.04 9.92
N PHE A 100 -11.08 -0.68 10.12
CA PHE A 100 -11.14 -2.05 10.61
C PHE A 100 -10.44 -3.03 9.66
N ILE A 101 -10.73 -2.95 8.36
CA ILE A 101 -10.09 -3.81 7.35
C ILE A 101 -8.59 -3.50 7.26
N SER A 102 -8.20 -2.23 7.29
CA SER A 102 -6.79 -1.81 7.24
C SER A 102 -6.00 -2.34 8.44
N TYR A 103 -6.53 -2.22 9.64
CA TYR A 103 -5.88 -2.75 10.84
C TYR A 103 -5.89 -4.29 10.88
N GLY A 104 -6.92 -4.94 10.35
CA GLY A 104 -6.93 -6.39 10.15
C GLY A 104 -5.82 -6.85 9.23
N MET A 105 -5.64 -6.19 8.08
CA MET A 105 -4.53 -6.44 7.16
C MET A 105 -3.18 -6.17 7.83
N GLY A 106 -3.03 -5.06 8.55
CA GLY A 106 -1.80 -4.76 9.30
C GLY A 106 -1.47 -5.81 10.37
N GLY A 107 -2.48 -6.27 11.11
CA GLY A 107 -2.34 -7.34 12.09
C GLY A 107 -1.94 -8.66 11.43
N LEU A 108 -2.54 -9.02 10.30
CA LEU A 108 -2.17 -10.23 9.56
C LEU A 108 -0.74 -10.16 9.04
N LEU A 109 -0.31 -9.02 8.48
CA LEU A 109 1.07 -8.78 8.08
C LEU A 109 2.04 -8.88 9.25
N PHE A 110 1.67 -8.34 10.41
CA PHE A 110 2.46 -8.43 11.63
C PHE A 110 2.60 -9.90 12.10
N ILE A 111 1.52 -10.68 12.03
CA ILE A 111 1.54 -12.12 12.33
C ILE A 111 2.45 -12.85 11.34
N CYS A 112 2.34 -12.57 10.04
CA CYS A 112 3.24 -13.13 9.01
C CYS A 112 4.70 -12.79 9.31
N ASN A 113 4.99 -11.57 9.76
CA ASN A 113 6.34 -11.17 10.13
C ASN A 113 6.87 -11.97 11.33
N ILE A 114 6.03 -12.24 12.35
CA ILE A 114 6.41 -13.10 13.48
C ILE A 114 6.64 -14.54 13.03
N LEU A 115 5.76 -15.08 12.19
CA LEU A 115 5.87 -16.43 11.63
C LEU A 115 7.15 -16.61 10.81
N PHE A 116 7.55 -15.58 10.07
CA PHE A 116 8.79 -15.56 9.31
C PHE A 116 10.02 -15.42 10.24
N ALA A 117 10.07 -14.38 11.07
CA ALA A 117 11.28 -14.02 11.80
C ALA A 117 11.55 -14.85 13.07
N ASN A 118 10.52 -15.21 13.84
CA ASN A 118 10.68 -15.97 15.08
C ASN A 118 10.51 -17.47 14.86
N ILE A 119 9.44 -17.84 14.14
CA ILE A 119 9.01 -19.24 14.02
C ILE A 119 9.69 -19.92 12.82
N HIS A 120 10.24 -19.14 11.87
CA HIS A 120 10.85 -19.65 10.64
C HIS A 120 9.91 -20.57 9.84
N TYR A 121 8.60 -20.37 10.01
CA TYR A 121 7.55 -21.19 9.40
C TYR A 121 7.30 -20.80 7.95
N LEU A 122 7.45 -19.51 7.64
CA LEU A 122 7.38 -18.99 6.27
C LEU A 122 8.76 -18.99 5.65
N SER A 123 8.86 -19.40 4.38
CA SER A 123 10.05 -19.07 3.58
C SER A 123 10.08 -17.56 3.31
N LEU A 124 11.27 -17.03 3.06
CA LEU A 124 11.45 -15.63 2.67
C LEU A 124 10.59 -15.26 1.45
N THR A 125 10.58 -16.12 0.44
CA THR A 125 9.77 -15.94 -0.77
C THR A 125 8.26 -15.96 -0.51
N ALA A 126 7.78 -16.83 0.39
CA ALA A 126 6.37 -16.88 0.75
C ALA A 126 5.96 -15.62 1.52
N PHE A 127 6.81 -15.17 2.44
CA PHE A 127 6.61 -13.95 3.19
C PHE A 127 6.51 -12.72 2.28
N GLU A 128 7.47 -12.55 1.37
CA GLU A 128 7.50 -11.44 0.42
C GLU A 128 6.28 -11.44 -0.51
N LEU A 129 5.85 -12.61 -0.99
CA LEU A 129 4.65 -12.75 -1.81
C LEU A 129 3.39 -12.31 -1.05
N ILE A 130 3.22 -12.77 0.20
CA ILE A 130 2.07 -12.39 1.03
C ILE A 130 2.08 -10.89 1.30
N ALA A 131 3.23 -10.33 1.67
CA ALA A 131 3.38 -8.91 1.94
C ALA A 131 3.05 -8.06 0.70
N PHE A 132 3.53 -8.48 -0.46
CA PHE A 132 3.19 -7.86 -1.75
C PHE A 132 1.68 -7.89 -2.02
N ILE A 133 1.07 -9.08 -2.01
CA ILE A 133 -0.37 -9.25 -2.30
C ILE A 133 -1.21 -8.40 -1.35
N MET A 134 -0.81 -8.33 -0.09
CA MET A 134 -1.53 -7.56 0.91
C MET A 134 -1.38 -6.05 0.70
N ALA A 135 -0.16 -5.55 0.45
CA ALA A 135 0.06 -4.14 0.12
C ALA A 135 -0.72 -3.73 -1.14
N PHE A 136 -0.70 -4.57 -2.17
CA PHE A 136 -1.43 -4.33 -3.42
C PHE A 136 -2.94 -4.30 -3.20
N SER A 137 -3.48 -5.30 -2.48
CA SER A 137 -4.91 -5.36 -2.15
C SER A 137 -5.35 -4.16 -1.32
N TRP A 138 -4.51 -3.70 -0.39
CA TRP A 138 -4.79 -2.52 0.42
C TRP A 138 -4.81 -1.23 -0.41
N ILE A 139 -3.92 -1.07 -1.40
CA ILE A 139 -3.95 0.06 -2.34
C ILE A 139 -5.26 0.06 -3.15
N LEU A 140 -5.73 -1.10 -3.60
CA LEU A 140 -7.00 -1.20 -4.31
C LEU A 140 -8.18 -0.82 -3.41
N LEU A 141 -8.18 -1.28 -2.16
CA LEU A 141 -9.19 -0.91 -1.16
C LEU A 141 -9.19 0.62 -0.92
N LEU A 142 -8.01 1.21 -0.81
CA LEU A 142 -7.82 2.65 -0.68
C LEU A 142 -8.44 3.39 -1.86
N LEU A 143 -8.12 3.00 -3.10
CA LEU A 143 -8.69 3.58 -4.32
C LEU A 143 -10.21 3.49 -4.35
N GLN A 144 -10.77 2.35 -3.96
CA GLN A 144 -12.22 2.16 -3.88
C GLN A 144 -12.86 3.10 -2.85
N ASN A 145 -12.25 3.24 -1.66
CA ASN A 145 -12.75 4.14 -0.62
C ASN A 145 -12.75 5.60 -1.09
N LEU A 146 -11.69 6.02 -1.77
CA LEU A 146 -11.57 7.39 -2.29
C LEU A 146 -12.54 7.68 -3.43
N ARG A 147 -12.78 6.71 -4.31
CA ARG A 147 -13.81 6.82 -5.35
C ARG A 147 -15.19 7.00 -4.75
N LYS A 148 -15.52 6.27 -3.67
CA LYS A 148 -16.78 6.44 -2.95
C LYS A 148 -16.91 7.86 -2.37
N LEU A 149 -15.85 8.38 -1.75
CA LEU A 149 -15.83 9.76 -1.23
C LEU A 149 -16.03 10.80 -2.34
N SER A 150 -15.37 10.64 -3.50
CA SER A 150 -15.55 11.54 -4.64
C SER A 150 -16.96 11.47 -5.23
N PHE A 151 -17.56 10.28 -5.32
CA PHE A 151 -18.92 10.12 -5.85
C PHE A 151 -19.96 10.74 -4.91
N GLN A 152 -19.82 10.54 -3.61
CA GLN A 152 -20.72 11.08 -2.60
C GLN A 152 -20.70 12.61 -2.55
N HIS A 153 -19.54 13.23 -2.79
CA HIS A 153 -19.44 14.69 -2.89
C HIS A 153 -20.30 15.25 -4.04
N ASN A 154 -20.26 14.64 -5.22
CA ASN A 154 -21.05 15.09 -6.38
C ASN A 154 -22.57 15.02 -6.12
N LEU A 155 -23.04 14.01 -5.39
CA LEU A 155 -24.47 13.87 -5.07
C LEU A 155 -24.99 14.95 -4.10
N THR A 156 -24.15 15.47 -3.21
CA THR A 156 -24.58 16.54 -2.28
C THR A 156 -24.69 17.91 -2.94
N PHE A 157 -23.96 18.18 -4.03
CA PHE A 157 -24.08 19.44 -4.76
C PHE A 157 -25.36 19.51 -5.60
N ASP A 158 -25.84 18.38 -6.14
CA ASP A 158 -27.09 18.34 -6.92
C ASP A 158 -28.36 18.55 -6.07
N ILE A 159 -28.32 18.29 -4.76
CA ILE A 159 -29.50 18.43 -3.88
C ILE A 159 -29.66 19.88 -3.36
N SER A 160 -28.62 20.72 -3.48
CA SER A 160 -28.74 22.14 -3.23
C SER A 160 -29.14 22.87 -4.52
N LEU A 161 -30.40 23.34 -4.55
CA LEU A 161 -31.02 24.31 -5.49
C LEU A 161 -32.08 23.75 -6.46
N THR A 162 -33.24 23.36 -5.93
CA THR A 162 -34.56 23.82 -6.44
C THR A 162 -35.55 23.79 -5.28
N CYS A 163 -35.43 24.73 -4.36
CA CYS A 163 -36.55 25.16 -3.53
C CYS A 163 -36.58 26.68 -3.58
N ASP A 164 -36.72 27.21 -4.80
CA ASP A 164 -37.19 28.57 -4.99
C ASP A 164 -38.71 28.55 -4.83
N MET A 165 -39.12 29.22 -3.76
CA MET A 165 -40.44 29.69 -3.40
C MET A 165 -41.33 30.02 -4.62
N SER A 166 -42.47 29.34 -4.74
CA SER A 166 -43.71 29.93 -5.26
C SER A 166 -44.92 29.14 -4.79
#